data_AF-A0A930HLG6-F1
#
_entry.id   AF-A0A930HLG6-F1
#
_cell.length_a   1.000
_cell.length_b   1.000
_cell.length_c   1.000
_cell.angle_alpha   90.00
_cell.angle_beta   90.00
_cell.angle_gamma   90.00
#
_symmetry.space_group_name_H-M   'P 1'
#
loop_
_entity.id
_entity.type
_entity.pdbx_description
1 polymer ?
#
loop_
_entity_poly.entity_id
_entity_poly.type
_entity_poly.pdbx_seq_one_letter_code
_entity_poly.pdbx_strand_id
1 'polypeptide(L)'
;MLLANILLLANLFATQIGLIGSNTLLDTYKDTVSIERTQQKDSIPDTIVVRKNPWCAATQVVAANLSILAFDRYILDTPYSKVTSKTISRNLSPKKWYWDSDIFRTNMFLHPYHGSIYYNAARSNGLSYVETIPYVALGSVMWEISGEMERPSINDFITTSAGGLAMGEVLHRVSDRIFDNRKRGFQRVVSEVIGTIINPSRGFTRLISGEAFRVSKSQSKLETTTNIPLDCSILTNIQMLDSHNAGVKPHYRTVFNISFDYGSPVEASNKRPYDFFRANLGLSPGMEQSLVSNANIIGQLRNWPLLQSKHSTTTIGLYQNFDFYSTDSINGTVPYKVSEAASMGLGVAWYYHLGLLKCFSELYFNGVLLGGALSDYHNNRYNREYSLGSGYSIKSFSGFNYGSIARFSLLADLKRLFSWHGYEDEDEAKEYIDYSVLGDRGKVITFLLQPKIEISLSKHWFMAASSLFVFRNFHYHYRPNCHTTTYDVRLGIGFKL
;
A
#
# COMPACT_ATOMS: atom_id res chain seq x y z
N MET A 1 5.67 30.44 9.17
CA MET A 1 6.59 29.44 9.73
C MET A 1 6.71 28.15 8.90
N LEU A 2 5.63 27.59 8.33
CA LEU A 2 5.69 26.37 7.48
C LEU A 2 6.49 26.57 6.18
N LEU A 3 6.37 27.74 5.53
CA LEU A 3 7.12 28.10 4.32
C LEU A 3 8.64 28.26 4.58
N ALA A 4 9.01 28.70 5.79
CA ALA A 4 10.41 28.90 6.19
C ALA A 4 11.15 27.57 6.37
N ASN A 5 10.48 26.51 6.85
CA ASN A 5 11.06 25.18 6.99
C ASN A 5 11.19 24.44 5.64
N ILE A 6 10.27 24.69 4.70
CA ILE A 6 10.37 24.18 3.32
C ILE A 6 11.49 24.90 2.56
N LEU A 7 11.65 26.22 2.76
CA LEU A 7 12.78 26.98 2.21
C LEU A 7 14.12 26.61 2.86
N LEU A 8 14.15 26.21 4.13
CA LEU A 8 15.39 25.74 4.79
C LEU A 8 15.85 24.38 4.23
N LEU A 9 14.91 23.47 3.95
CA LEU A 9 15.18 22.19 3.28
C LEU A 9 15.58 22.41 1.80
N ALA A 10 14.91 23.31 1.08
CA ALA A 10 15.28 23.67 -0.28
C ALA A 10 16.66 24.36 -0.36
N ASN A 11 17.01 25.19 0.64
CA ASN A 11 18.33 25.82 0.73
C ASN A 11 19.44 24.81 1.04
N LEU A 12 19.18 23.77 1.85
CA LEU A 12 20.13 22.66 2.04
C LEU A 12 20.42 21.92 0.72
N PHE A 13 19.40 21.74 -0.13
CA PHE A 13 19.56 21.19 -1.47
C PHE A 13 20.30 22.14 -2.44
N ALA A 14 20.03 23.45 -2.38
CA ALA A 14 20.70 24.45 -3.22
C ALA A 14 22.19 24.66 -2.84
N THR A 15 22.52 24.62 -1.55
CA THR A 15 23.90 24.75 -1.05
C THR A 15 24.82 23.60 -1.46
N GLN A 16 24.29 22.43 -1.81
CA GLN A 16 25.08 21.32 -2.34
C GLN A 16 25.30 21.42 -3.86
N ILE A 17 24.42 22.09 -4.60
CA ILE A 17 24.57 22.33 -6.04
C ILE A 17 25.61 23.45 -6.30
N GLY A 18 25.75 24.41 -5.38
CA GLY A 18 26.71 25.52 -5.48
C GLY A 18 28.19 25.17 -5.24
N LEU A 19 28.51 23.93 -4.85
CA LEU A 19 29.89 23.47 -4.59
C LEU A 19 30.45 22.54 -5.69
N ILE A 20 29.71 22.33 -6.79
CA ILE A 20 30.15 21.54 -7.94
C ILE A 20 30.43 22.50 -9.11
N GLY A 21 31.31 23.46 -8.87
CA GLY A 21 31.99 24.22 -9.91
C GLY A 21 33.39 23.66 -10.09
N SER A 22 33.72 23.25 -11.31
CA SER A 22 35.06 22.84 -11.76
C SER A 22 35.64 21.54 -11.18
N ASN A 23 35.47 20.43 -11.91
CA ASN A 23 36.57 19.78 -12.63
C ASN A 23 36.09 18.45 -13.23
N THR A 24 35.69 18.55 -14.49
CA THR A 24 35.67 17.45 -15.45
C THR A 24 37.09 16.91 -15.64
N LEU A 25 37.31 15.64 -15.29
CA LEU A 25 38.27 14.77 -15.99
C LEU A 25 37.71 13.34 -15.97
N LEU A 26 37.30 12.86 -17.14
CA LEU A 26 37.30 11.44 -17.46
C LEU A 26 38.75 10.97 -17.44
N ASP A 27 39.08 9.91 -16.71
CA ASP A 27 39.70 8.74 -17.32
C ASP A 27 39.86 7.55 -16.35
N THR A 28 39.41 6.40 -16.83
CA THR A 28 40.01 5.06 -16.80
C THR A 28 40.95 4.68 -15.65
N TYR A 29 40.52 3.74 -14.78
CA TYR A 29 41.40 2.63 -14.35
C TYR A 29 40.61 1.41 -13.82
N LYS A 30 40.89 0.26 -14.43
CA LYS A 30 40.58 -1.09 -13.95
C LYS A 30 41.63 -1.48 -12.90
N ASP A 31 41.22 -2.04 -11.76
CA ASP A 31 41.65 -3.37 -11.30
C ASP A 31 41.33 -3.65 -9.82
N THR A 32 40.57 -4.73 -9.65
CA THR A 32 40.62 -5.80 -8.64
C THR A 32 41.17 -5.56 -7.23
N VAL A 33 40.31 -5.83 -6.22
CA VAL A 33 40.61 -6.79 -5.13
C VAL A 33 39.32 -7.54 -4.78
N SER A 34 39.31 -8.85 -5.02
CA SER A 34 38.25 -9.79 -4.65
C SER A 34 38.41 -10.26 -3.21
N ILE A 35 37.37 -10.07 -2.38
CA ILE A 35 37.24 -10.73 -1.08
C ILE A 35 36.29 -11.92 -1.27
N GLU A 36 36.83 -13.14 -1.19
CA GLU A 36 36.05 -14.38 -1.16
C GLU A 36 35.17 -14.41 0.09
N ARG A 37 33.90 -14.04 -0.07
CA ARG A 37 32.84 -14.66 0.73
C ARG A 37 32.55 -16.00 0.11
N THR A 38 32.66 -17.06 0.90
CA THR A 38 32.18 -18.41 0.56
C THR A 38 30.67 -18.36 0.36
N GLN A 39 30.23 -17.88 -0.80
CA GLN A 39 28.89 -18.13 -1.32
C GLN A 39 28.90 -19.57 -1.80
N GLN A 40 28.02 -20.37 -1.21
CA GLN A 40 27.61 -21.63 -1.80
C GLN A 40 27.10 -21.31 -3.21
N LYS A 41 27.96 -21.61 -4.19
CA LYS A 41 27.76 -21.31 -5.61
C LYS A 41 26.72 -22.29 -6.15
N ASP A 42 25.44 -21.99 -5.94
CA ASP A 42 24.37 -22.59 -6.73
C ASP A 42 24.62 -22.16 -8.18
N SER A 43 25.28 -23.06 -8.90
CA SER A 43 25.76 -22.88 -10.26
C SER A 43 24.59 -23.11 -11.22
N ILE A 44 24.54 -22.27 -12.26
CA ILE A 44 23.56 -22.20 -13.36
C ILE A 44 22.37 -21.28 -13.03
N PRO A 45 22.29 -20.07 -13.62
CA PRO A 45 21.02 -19.38 -13.71
C PRO A 45 20.19 -20.16 -14.73
N ASP A 46 19.44 -21.15 -14.27
CA ASP A 46 18.31 -21.66 -15.05
C ASP A 46 17.45 -20.42 -15.30
N THR A 47 17.41 -19.96 -16.55
CA THR A 47 16.32 -19.10 -17.01
C THR A 47 15.06 -19.93 -16.82
N ILE A 48 14.44 -19.82 -15.64
CA ILE A 48 13.18 -20.50 -15.35
C ILE A 48 12.20 -19.98 -16.40
N VAL A 49 11.92 -20.80 -17.40
CA VAL A 49 10.92 -20.48 -18.41
C VAL A 49 9.57 -20.56 -17.70
N VAL A 50 9.03 -19.40 -17.34
CA VAL A 50 7.75 -19.30 -16.64
C VAL A 50 6.64 -19.61 -17.63
N ARG A 51 5.95 -20.74 -17.40
CA ARG A 51 4.78 -21.12 -18.19
C ARG A 51 3.61 -20.20 -17.85
N LYS A 52 3.08 -19.52 -18.86
CA LYS A 52 1.92 -18.63 -18.73
C LYS A 52 0.64 -19.40 -19.02
N ASN A 53 -0.35 -19.30 -18.13
CA ASN A 53 -1.66 -19.94 -18.27
C ASN A 53 -2.80 -18.88 -18.19
N PRO A 54 -2.95 -18.02 -19.21
CA PRO A 54 -3.89 -16.90 -19.17
C PRO A 54 -5.36 -17.33 -18.99
N TRP A 55 -5.76 -18.44 -19.62
CA TRP A 55 -7.13 -18.95 -19.47
C TRP A 55 -7.42 -19.48 -18.07
N CYS A 56 -6.44 -20.15 -17.43
CA CYS A 56 -6.56 -20.57 -16.04
C CYS A 56 -6.69 -19.36 -15.10
N ALA A 57 -5.91 -18.30 -15.34
CA ALA A 57 -6.05 -17.04 -14.62
C ALA A 57 -7.46 -16.44 -14.76
N ALA A 58 -7.99 -16.38 -15.98
CA ALA A 58 -9.33 -15.85 -16.24
C ALA A 58 -10.40 -16.68 -15.51
N THR A 59 -10.33 -18.01 -15.58
CA THR A 59 -11.24 -18.91 -14.87
C THR A 59 -11.16 -18.71 -13.36
N GLN A 60 -9.97 -18.52 -12.79
CA GLN A 60 -9.81 -18.26 -11.36
C GLN A 60 -10.36 -16.90 -10.94
N VAL A 61 -10.24 -15.85 -11.76
CA VAL A 61 -10.88 -14.54 -11.50
C VAL A 61 -12.40 -14.69 -11.47
N VAL A 62 -12.97 -15.42 -12.42
CA VAL A 62 -14.41 -15.72 -12.45
C VAL A 62 -14.82 -16.53 -11.21
N ALA A 63 -14.05 -17.56 -10.87
CA ALA A 63 -14.32 -18.39 -9.70
C ALA A 63 -14.22 -17.61 -8.38
N ALA A 64 -13.26 -16.68 -8.26
CA ALA A 64 -13.13 -15.82 -7.08
C ALA A 64 -14.40 -14.96 -6.88
N ASN A 65 -14.86 -14.31 -7.93
CA ASN A 65 -16.08 -13.51 -7.91
C ASN A 65 -17.33 -14.34 -7.58
N LEU A 66 -17.48 -15.50 -8.21
CA LEU A 66 -18.59 -16.41 -7.89
C LEU A 66 -18.53 -16.91 -6.43
N SER A 67 -17.33 -17.13 -5.90
CA SER A 67 -17.14 -17.61 -4.52
C SER A 67 -17.51 -16.53 -3.51
N ILE A 68 -17.10 -15.28 -3.73
CA ILE A 68 -17.44 -14.16 -2.85
C ILE A 68 -18.95 -13.88 -2.94
N LEU A 69 -19.51 -13.85 -4.15
CA LEU A 69 -20.96 -13.72 -4.33
C LEU A 69 -21.75 -14.82 -3.61
N ALA A 70 -21.31 -16.08 -3.70
CA ALA A 70 -21.94 -17.20 -3.02
C ALA A 70 -21.81 -17.09 -1.50
N PHE A 71 -20.65 -16.67 -0.98
CA PHE A 71 -20.44 -16.43 0.44
C PHE A 71 -21.36 -15.32 0.95
N ASP A 72 -21.40 -14.19 0.26
CA ASP A 72 -22.24 -13.04 0.64
C ASP A 72 -23.73 -13.39 0.61
N ARG A 73 -24.16 -14.17 -0.39
CA ARG A 73 -25.55 -14.58 -0.55
C ARG A 73 -26.00 -15.65 0.43
N TYR A 74 -25.21 -16.71 0.61
CA TYR A 74 -25.66 -17.90 1.33
C TYR A 74 -25.16 -17.97 2.78
N ILE A 75 -24.09 -17.25 3.11
CA ILE A 75 -23.50 -17.24 4.46
C ILE A 75 -23.80 -15.93 5.17
N LEU A 76 -23.56 -14.79 4.53
CA LEU A 76 -23.82 -13.48 5.13
C LEU A 76 -25.27 -12.98 4.92
N ASP A 77 -26.03 -13.60 4.00
CA ASP A 77 -27.38 -13.20 3.56
C ASP A 77 -27.50 -11.68 3.29
N THR A 78 -26.47 -11.11 2.66
CA THR A 78 -26.47 -9.66 2.40
C THR A 78 -27.52 -9.30 1.34
N PRO A 79 -28.21 -8.16 1.49
CA PRO A 79 -29.17 -7.73 0.48
C PRO A 79 -28.52 -7.55 -0.90
N TYR A 80 -27.37 -6.86 -0.98
CA TYR A 80 -26.71 -6.50 -2.24
C TYR A 80 -26.30 -7.72 -3.10
N SER A 81 -26.04 -8.88 -2.50
CA SER A 81 -25.61 -10.10 -3.22
C SER A 81 -26.76 -10.84 -3.91
N LYS A 82 -28.01 -10.35 -3.82
CA LYS A 82 -29.20 -11.02 -4.37
C LYS A 82 -29.41 -10.79 -5.88
N VAL A 83 -28.33 -10.88 -6.65
CA VAL A 83 -28.24 -10.61 -8.10
C VAL A 83 -29.25 -11.42 -8.93
N THR A 84 -29.85 -10.79 -9.93
CA THR A 84 -30.74 -11.42 -10.91
C THR A 84 -30.34 -11.04 -12.35
N SER A 85 -30.83 -11.76 -13.36
CA SER A 85 -30.58 -11.39 -14.77
C SER A 85 -31.05 -9.96 -15.10
N LYS A 86 -32.07 -9.45 -14.39
CA LYS A 86 -32.55 -8.08 -14.55
C LYS A 86 -31.54 -7.05 -14.02
N THR A 87 -30.92 -7.30 -12.86
CA THR A 87 -29.91 -6.38 -12.30
C THR A 87 -28.67 -6.36 -13.17
N ILE A 88 -28.22 -7.52 -13.65
CA ILE A 88 -27.08 -7.63 -14.59
C ILE A 88 -27.38 -6.83 -15.88
N SER A 89 -28.54 -7.06 -16.50
CA SER A 89 -28.93 -6.34 -17.72
C SER A 89 -28.98 -4.83 -17.53
N ARG A 90 -29.45 -4.36 -16.37
CA ARG A 90 -29.45 -2.94 -16.00
C ARG A 90 -28.03 -2.39 -15.86
N ASN A 91 -27.11 -3.15 -15.26
CA ASN A 91 -25.75 -2.72 -14.94
C ASN A 91 -24.81 -2.72 -16.15
N LEU A 92 -25.18 -3.38 -17.25
CA LEU A 92 -24.42 -3.31 -18.52
C LEU A 92 -24.34 -1.89 -19.13
N SER A 93 -25.19 -0.95 -18.69
CA SER A 93 -25.19 0.42 -19.22
C SER A 93 -24.15 1.29 -18.51
N PRO A 94 -23.09 1.76 -19.18
CA PRO A 94 -22.04 2.59 -18.56
C PRO A 94 -22.57 3.94 -18.04
N LYS A 95 -23.68 4.44 -18.59
CA LYS A 95 -24.30 5.72 -18.20
C LYS A 95 -24.88 5.72 -16.78
N LYS A 96 -24.91 4.57 -16.11
CA LYS A 96 -25.51 4.39 -14.78
C LYS A 96 -24.48 4.19 -13.67
N TRP A 97 -23.18 4.34 -13.99
CA TRP A 97 -22.13 4.26 -12.98
C TRP A 97 -22.19 5.48 -12.07
N TYR A 98 -21.97 5.28 -10.77
CA TYR A 98 -22.15 6.32 -9.76
C TYR A 98 -21.05 6.27 -8.69
N TRP A 99 -20.97 7.30 -7.86
CA TRP A 99 -20.13 7.31 -6.67
C TRP A 99 -20.95 6.78 -5.50
N ASP A 100 -20.62 5.59 -5.01
CA ASP A 100 -21.32 5.00 -3.88
C ASP A 100 -20.98 5.72 -2.56
N SER A 101 -21.60 5.20 -1.51
CA SER A 101 -21.49 5.69 -0.15
C SER A 101 -21.02 4.63 0.85
N ASP A 102 -20.37 3.58 0.35
CA ASP A 102 -19.89 2.48 1.17
C ASP A 102 -18.95 2.96 2.26
N ILE A 103 -18.89 2.22 3.37
CA ILE A 103 -18.06 2.62 4.51
C ILE A 103 -16.60 2.76 4.09
N PHE A 104 -15.88 3.72 4.70
CA PHE A 104 -14.52 4.12 4.31
C PHE A 104 -13.58 2.93 4.09
N ARG A 105 -13.69 1.94 4.97
CA ARG A 105 -12.87 0.74 4.97
C ARG A 105 -13.15 -0.21 3.81
N THR A 106 -14.41 -0.33 3.39
CA THR A 106 -14.76 -1.13 2.23
C THR A 106 -14.08 -0.53 1.01
N ASN A 107 -14.38 0.74 0.74
CA ASN A 107 -13.88 1.50 -0.41
C ASN A 107 -12.35 1.62 -0.45
N MET A 108 -11.71 1.90 0.69
CA MET A 108 -10.28 2.23 0.71
C MET A 108 -9.36 1.07 1.08
N PHE A 109 -9.90 -0.10 1.47
CA PHE A 109 -9.08 -1.27 1.82
C PHE A 109 -9.64 -2.60 1.29
N LEU A 110 -10.92 -2.92 1.49
CA LEU A 110 -11.47 -4.20 1.04
C LEU A 110 -11.55 -4.30 -0.48
N HIS A 111 -11.91 -3.23 -1.20
CA HIS A 111 -11.85 -3.20 -2.66
C HIS A 111 -10.43 -3.43 -3.19
N PRO A 112 -9.39 -2.70 -2.72
CA PRO A 112 -7.99 -3.04 -3.01
C PRO A 112 -7.64 -4.50 -2.67
N TYR A 113 -8.16 -5.06 -1.58
CA TYR A 113 -7.97 -6.48 -1.24
C TYR A 113 -8.62 -7.41 -2.24
N HIS A 114 -9.84 -7.13 -2.64
CA HIS A 114 -10.54 -7.88 -3.68
C HIS A 114 -9.77 -7.83 -5.01
N GLY A 115 -9.28 -6.67 -5.41
CA GLY A 115 -8.43 -6.52 -6.60
C GLY A 115 -7.13 -7.31 -6.51
N SER A 116 -6.54 -7.40 -5.32
CA SER A 116 -5.35 -8.22 -5.06
C SER A 116 -5.60 -9.71 -5.29
N ILE A 117 -6.84 -10.20 -5.13
CA ILE A 117 -7.23 -11.59 -5.41
C ILE A 117 -7.17 -11.86 -6.91
N TYR A 118 -7.72 -10.95 -7.74
CA TYR A 118 -7.64 -11.07 -9.20
C TYR A 118 -6.21 -10.98 -9.71
N TYR A 119 -5.44 -10.02 -9.15
CA TYR A 119 -4.03 -9.85 -9.47
C TYR A 119 -3.26 -11.14 -9.23
N ASN A 120 -3.44 -11.73 -8.05
CA ASN A 120 -2.72 -12.92 -7.65
C ASN A 120 -3.20 -14.20 -8.36
N ALA A 121 -4.46 -14.27 -8.80
CA ALA A 121 -4.90 -15.33 -9.71
C ALA A 121 -4.11 -15.28 -11.02
N ALA A 122 -3.89 -14.08 -11.57
CA ALA A 122 -3.10 -13.89 -12.79
C ALA A 122 -1.59 -14.12 -12.57
N ARG A 123 -0.98 -13.53 -11.53
CA ARG A 123 0.46 -13.72 -11.23
C ARG A 123 0.81 -15.17 -10.91
N SER A 124 -0.05 -15.88 -10.20
CA SER A 124 0.18 -17.30 -9.84
C SER A 124 0.11 -18.23 -11.05
N ASN A 125 -0.48 -17.76 -12.15
CA ASN A 125 -0.50 -18.45 -13.45
C ASN A 125 0.62 -17.97 -14.40
N GLY A 126 1.66 -17.31 -13.88
CA GLY A 126 2.88 -16.97 -14.61
C GLY A 126 2.85 -15.65 -15.38
N LEU A 127 1.77 -14.87 -15.27
CA LEU A 127 1.68 -13.56 -15.92
C LEU A 127 2.54 -12.52 -15.19
N SER A 128 3.13 -11.59 -15.93
CA SER A 128 3.91 -10.47 -15.40
C SER A 128 3.02 -9.35 -14.86
N TYR A 129 3.59 -8.39 -14.12
CA TYR A 129 2.87 -7.24 -13.56
C TYR A 129 1.97 -6.54 -14.60
N VAL A 130 2.48 -6.25 -15.78
CA VAL A 130 1.71 -5.54 -16.82
C VAL A 130 0.60 -6.43 -17.41
N GLU A 131 0.89 -7.72 -17.61
CA GLU A 131 -0.09 -8.68 -18.15
C GLU A 131 -1.26 -8.94 -17.19
N THR A 132 -1.09 -8.68 -15.89
CA THR A 132 -2.16 -8.83 -14.91
C THR A 132 -3.15 -7.66 -14.85
N ILE A 133 -2.79 -6.47 -15.34
CA ILE A 133 -3.65 -5.28 -15.34
C ILE A 133 -5.07 -5.55 -15.88
N PRO A 134 -5.24 -6.16 -17.07
CA PRO A 134 -6.58 -6.45 -17.58
C PRO A 134 -7.38 -7.42 -16.71
N TYR A 135 -6.74 -8.35 -15.98
CA TYR A 135 -7.46 -9.29 -15.10
C TYR A 135 -8.02 -8.59 -13.88
N VAL A 136 -7.28 -7.63 -13.31
CA VAL A 136 -7.78 -6.84 -12.18
C VAL A 136 -8.92 -5.93 -12.61
N ALA A 137 -8.73 -5.19 -13.72
CA ALA A 137 -9.73 -4.25 -14.23
C ALA A 137 -11.01 -4.98 -14.68
N LEU A 138 -10.90 -6.05 -15.48
CA LEU A 138 -12.07 -6.81 -15.94
C LEU A 138 -12.70 -7.61 -14.81
N GLY A 139 -11.92 -8.11 -13.85
CA GLY A 139 -12.45 -8.75 -12.64
C GLY A 139 -13.30 -7.78 -11.82
N SER A 140 -12.84 -6.55 -11.66
CA SER A 140 -13.62 -5.49 -11.01
C SER A 140 -14.87 -5.13 -11.81
N VAL A 141 -14.77 -4.88 -13.13
CA VAL A 141 -15.95 -4.64 -13.98
C VAL A 141 -16.96 -5.77 -13.89
N MET A 142 -16.50 -7.02 -13.83
CA MET A 142 -17.38 -8.17 -13.67
C MET A 142 -18.12 -8.14 -12.32
N TRP A 143 -17.43 -7.80 -11.23
CA TRP A 143 -18.06 -7.60 -9.92
C TRP A 143 -19.09 -6.47 -9.96
N GLU A 144 -18.73 -5.29 -10.47
CA GLU A 144 -19.66 -4.15 -10.55
C GLU A 144 -20.93 -4.46 -11.38
N ILE A 145 -20.78 -5.25 -12.44
CA ILE A 145 -21.90 -5.60 -13.32
C ILE A 145 -22.74 -6.76 -12.78
N SER A 146 -22.12 -7.73 -12.10
CA SER A 146 -22.76 -9.03 -11.80
C SER A 146 -22.57 -9.58 -10.39
N GLY A 147 -21.78 -8.92 -9.55
CA GLY A 147 -21.59 -9.22 -8.13
C GLY A 147 -22.61 -8.53 -7.22
N GLU A 148 -23.29 -7.50 -7.71
CA GLU A 148 -24.16 -6.67 -6.87
C GLU A 148 -25.50 -6.33 -7.53
N MET A 149 -26.54 -6.19 -6.71
CA MET A 149 -27.84 -5.66 -7.10
C MET A 149 -27.85 -4.14 -7.22
N GLU A 150 -26.81 -3.46 -6.74
CA GLU A 150 -26.67 -2.03 -6.82
C GLU A 150 -26.16 -1.61 -8.20
N ARG A 151 -26.03 -0.31 -8.45
CA ARG A 151 -25.44 0.16 -9.71
C ARG A 151 -23.92 0.01 -9.63
N PRO A 152 -23.22 -0.10 -10.78
CA PRO A 152 -21.76 -0.10 -10.78
C PRO A 152 -21.16 1.15 -10.14
N SER A 153 -20.17 0.97 -9.27
CA SER A 153 -19.47 2.05 -8.59
C SER A 153 -18.17 2.47 -9.30
N ILE A 154 -18.01 3.79 -9.48
CA ILE A 154 -16.81 4.40 -10.05
C ILE A 154 -15.64 4.28 -9.08
N ASN A 155 -15.85 4.57 -7.79
CA ASN A 155 -14.79 4.49 -6.81
C ASN A 155 -14.32 3.06 -6.59
N ASP A 156 -15.23 2.10 -6.58
CA ASP A 156 -14.89 0.71 -6.32
C ASP A 156 -14.10 0.12 -7.46
N PHE A 157 -14.48 0.45 -8.70
CA PHE A 157 -13.67 0.11 -9.86
C PHE A 157 -12.25 0.67 -9.78
N ILE A 158 -12.09 1.95 -9.45
CA ILE A 158 -10.78 2.60 -9.37
C ILE A 158 -9.95 2.00 -8.23
N THR A 159 -10.52 1.85 -7.03
CA THR A 159 -9.81 1.35 -5.85
C THR A 159 -9.46 -0.13 -5.98
N THR A 160 -10.40 -0.95 -6.45
CA THR A 160 -10.18 -2.38 -6.75
C THR A 160 -9.09 -2.54 -7.80
N SER A 161 -9.11 -1.74 -8.86
CA SER A 161 -8.11 -1.84 -9.93
C SER A 161 -6.73 -1.35 -9.49
N ALA A 162 -6.61 -0.07 -9.14
CA ALA A 162 -5.32 0.54 -8.85
C ALA A 162 -4.72 0.06 -7.52
N GLY A 163 -5.52 0.03 -6.46
CA GLY A 163 -5.09 -0.48 -5.15
C GLY A 163 -4.82 -1.99 -5.18
N GLY A 164 -5.59 -2.74 -5.97
CA GLY A 164 -5.41 -4.17 -6.17
C GLY A 164 -4.09 -4.54 -6.83
N LEU A 165 -3.62 -3.74 -7.80
CA LEU A 165 -2.28 -3.91 -8.39
C LEU A 165 -1.17 -3.76 -7.34
N ALA A 166 -1.27 -2.73 -6.49
CA ALA A 166 -0.24 -2.43 -5.50
C ALA A 166 -0.17 -3.49 -4.41
N MET A 167 -1.31 -3.80 -3.80
CA MET A 167 -1.36 -4.80 -2.74
C MET A 167 -1.13 -6.20 -3.29
N GLY A 168 -1.65 -6.51 -4.48
CA GLY A 168 -1.45 -7.78 -5.16
C GLY A 168 0.02 -8.12 -5.34
N GLU A 169 0.85 -7.20 -5.82
CA GLU A 169 2.27 -7.45 -6.05
C GLU A 169 3.07 -7.59 -4.74
N VAL A 170 2.73 -6.82 -3.70
CA VAL A 170 3.32 -7.02 -2.36
C VAL A 170 3.00 -8.42 -1.83
N LEU A 171 1.72 -8.82 -1.85
CA LEU A 171 1.30 -10.15 -1.38
C LEU A 171 1.93 -11.26 -2.24
N HIS A 172 2.07 -11.05 -3.55
CA HIS A 172 2.77 -11.97 -4.45
C HIS A 172 4.22 -12.18 -4.01
N ARG A 173 5.00 -11.10 -3.85
CA ARG A 173 6.43 -11.14 -3.51
C ARG A 173 6.69 -11.68 -2.11
N VAL A 174 5.86 -11.31 -1.13
CA VAL A 174 5.97 -11.81 0.25
C VAL A 174 5.63 -13.30 0.29
N SER A 175 4.49 -13.70 -0.27
CA SER A 175 4.10 -15.12 -0.28
C SER A 175 5.09 -16.00 -1.05
N ASP A 176 5.73 -15.49 -2.09
CA ASP A 176 6.76 -16.20 -2.84
C ASP A 176 7.98 -16.58 -2.00
N ARG A 177 8.34 -15.77 -1.00
CA ARG A 177 9.41 -16.09 -0.04
C ARG A 177 9.00 -17.13 0.99
N ILE A 178 7.70 -17.26 1.22
CA ILE A 178 7.14 -18.17 2.22
C ILE A 178 6.91 -19.54 1.61
N PHE A 179 6.31 -19.61 0.43
CA PHE A 179 6.17 -20.85 -0.35
C PHE A 179 7.54 -21.36 -0.79
N ASP A 180 7.81 -22.64 -0.56
CA ASP A 180 9.06 -23.26 -0.99
C ASP A 180 8.82 -24.71 -1.42
N ASN A 181 8.89 -24.95 -2.74
CA ASN A 181 8.68 -26.26 -3.34
C ASN A 181 9.74 -27.30 -2.94
N ARG A 182 10.88 -26.88 -2.36
CA ARG A 182 11.95 -27.78 -1.89
C ARG A 182 11.62 -28.39 -0.52
N LYS A 183 10.77 -27.72 0.28
CA LYS A 183 10.41 -28.18 1.63
C LYS A 183 9.61 -29.48 1.58
N ARG A 184 9.77 -30.29 2.64
CA ARG A 184 9.10 -31.58 2.85
C ARG A 184 8.46 -31.65 4.25
N GLY A 185 7.51 -32.57 4.43
CA GLY A 185 6.87 -32.84 5.73
C GLY A 185 6.19 -31.61 6.36
N PHE A 186 6.27 -31.48 7.68
CA PHE A 186 5.60 -30.42 8.44
C PHE A 186 6.03 -29.00 8.03
N GLN A 187 7.30 -28.78 7.71
CA GLN A 187 7.80 -27.47 7.25
C GLN A 187 7.13 -27.01 5.96
N ARG A 188 6.80 -27.96 5.07
CA ARG A 188 6.03 -27.67 3.86
C ARG A 188 4.60 -27.29 4.23
N VAL A 189 3.94 -28.05 5.08
CA VAL A 189 2.56 -27.76 5.51
C VAL A 189 2.46 -26.35 6.09
N VAL A 190 3.37 -25.98 7.00
CA VAL A 190 3.41 -24.63 7.58
C VAL A 190 3.64 -23.55 6.51
N SER A 191 4.57 -23.79 5.57
CA SER A 191 4.84 -22.89 4.45
C SER A 191 3.62 -22.70 3.53
N GLU A 192 2.90 -23.78 3.20
CA GLU A 192 1.69 -23.72 2.38
C GLU A 192 0.55 -23.00 3.11
N VAL A 193 0.36 -23.24 4.42
CA VAL A 193 -0.68 -22.59 5.23
C VAL A 193 -0.42 -21.09 5.36
N ILE A 194 0.77 -20.69 5.82
CA ILE A 194 1.12 -19.28 6.00
C ILE A 194 1.10 -18.55 4.65
N GLY A 195 1.65 -19.17 3.60
CA GLY A 195 1.64 -18.61 2.25
C GLY A 195 0.22 -18.39 1.72
N THR A 196 -0.72 -19.30 2.02
CA THR A 196 -2.13 -19.20 1.63
C THR A 196 -2.87 -18.12 2.42
N ILE A 197 -2.59 -17.94 3.71
CA ILE A 197 -3.17 -16.85 4.51
C ILE A 197 -2.77 -15.48 3.94
N ILE A 198 -1.51 -15.33 3.52
CA ILE A 198 -1.00 -14.09 2.95
C ILE A 198 -1.50 -13.89 1.51
N ASN A 199 -1.53 -14.95 0.72
CA ASN A 199 -1.94 -14.90 -0.69
C ASN A 199 -2.88 -16.07 -1.02
N PRO A 200 -4.19 -15.90 -0.76
CA PRO A 200 -5.16 -16.97 -0.93
C PRO A 200 -5.30 -17.43 -2.39
N SER A 201 -5.24 -16.53 -3.38
CA SER A 201 -5.30 -16.90 -4.79
C SER A 201 -4.13 -17.79 -5.21
N ARG A 202 -2.93 -17.50 -4.69
CA ARG A 202 -1.75 -18.34 -4.94
C ARG A 202 -1.88 -19.69 -4.25
N GLY A 203 -2.30 -19.72 -2.99
CA GLY A 203 -2.59 -20.97 -2.27
C GLY A 203 -3.56 -21.85 -3.03
N PHE A 204 -4.69 -21.27 -3.49
CA PHE A 204 -5.68 -21.97 -4.31
C PHE A 204 -5.09 -22.48 -5.63
N THR A 205 -4.32 -21.64 -6.35
CA THR A 205 -3.64 -22.06 -7.59
C THR A 205 -2.71 -23.25 -7.35
N ARG A 206 -1.95 -23.24 -6.26
CA ARG A 206 -1.03 -24.33 -5.89
C ARG A 206 -1.77 -25.62 -5.54
N LEU A 207 -2.93 -25.51 -4.89
CA LEU A 207 -3.80 -26.66 -4.59
C LEU A 207 -4.33 -27.30 -5.88
N ILE A 208 -4.96 -26.52 -6.77
CA ILE A 208 -5.59 -27.06 -7.99
C ILE A 208 -4.57 -27.55 -9.03
N SER A 209 -3.39 -26.94 -9.09
CA SER A 209 -2.30 -27.37 -9.98
C SER A 209 -1.52 -28.57 -9.44
N GLY A 210 -1.80 -28.97 -8.19
CA GLY A 210 -1.06 -30.00 -7.46
C GLY A 210 0.35 -29.57 -7.02
N GLU A 211 0.74 -28.31 -7.23
CA GLU A 211 2.04 -27.79 -6.79
C GLU A 211 2.20 -27.85 -5.28
N ALA A 212 1.13 -27.64 -4.51
CA ALA A 212 1.14 -27.74 -3.05
C ALA A 212 1.63 -29.10 -2.53
N PHE A 213 1.50 -30.17 -3.34
CA PHE A 213 1.84 -31.55 -2.96
C PHE A 213 3.13 -32.07 -3.63
N ARG A 214 3.75 -31.31 -4.54
CA ARG A 214 4.91 -31.77 -5.34
C ARG A 214 6.22 -31.12 -4.90
N VAL A 215 7.22 -31.94 -4.59
CA VAL A 215 8.57 -31.46 -4.26
C VAL A 215 9.35 -31.19 -5.56
N SER A 216 10.07 -30.06 -5.62
CA SER A 216 10.90 -29.64 -6.76
C SER A 216 12.32 -29.28 -6.31
N LYS A 217 13.25 -29.16 -7.26
CA LYS A 217 14.61 -28.63 -7.03
C LYS A 217 14.65 -27.11 -6.90
N SER A 218 13.72 -26.40 -7.55
CA SER A 218 13.60 -24.94 -7.44
C SER A 218 12.67 -24.54 -6.29
N GLN A 219 12.90 -23.38 -5.67
CA GLN A 219 12.00 -22.82 -4.66
C GLN A 219 10.60 -22.51 -5.24
N SER A 220 10.57 -21.90 -6.43
CA SER A 220 9.38 -21.45 -7.12
C SER A 220 9.48 -21.74 -8.62
N LYS A 221 8.33 -21.74 -9.31
CA LYS A 221 8.22 -21.86 -10.77
C LYS A 221 7.85 -20.53 -11.44
N LEU A 222 7.64 -19.49 -10.64
CA LEU A 222 7.28 -18.15 -11.09
C LEU A 222 8.56 -17.32 -11.29
N GLU A 223 8.42 -16.12 -11.83
CA GLU A 223 9.54 -15.19 -11.97
C GLU A 223 9.98 -14.71 -10.58
N THR A 224 10.86 -15.46 -9.95
CA THR A 224 11.34 -15.17 -8.59
C THR A 224 12.75 -14.64 -8.64
N THR A 225 12.96 -13.51 -7.97
CA THR A 225 14.30 -12.94 -7.82
C THR A 225 14.77 -13.30 -6.44
N THR A 226 15.41 -14.46 -6.33
CA THR A 226 15.92 -14.98 -5.05
C THR A 226 16.98 -14.05 -4.44
N ASN A 227 17.59 -13.18 -5.25
CA ASN A 227 18.74 -12.37 -4.85
C ASN A 227 18.38 -10.99 -4.27
N ILE A 228 17.10 -10.57 -4.34
CA ILE A 228 16.69 -9.29 -3.75
C ILE A 228 16.42 -9.50 -2.25
N PRO A 229 16.99 -8.71 -1.32
CA PRO A 229 16.67 -8.89 0.10
C PRO A 229 15.20 -8.57 0.38
N LEU A 230 14.58 -9.36 1.28
CA LEU A 230 13.27 -9.06 1.87
C LEU A 230 13.46 -9.05 3.37
N ASP A 231 13.43 -7.88 3.98
CA ASP A 231 13.45 -7.72 5.43
C ASP A 231 12.00 -7.66 5.92
N CYS A 232 11.67 -8.46 6.93
CA CYS A 232 10.37 -8.45 7.59
C CYS A 232 10.56 -8.14 9.07
N SER A 233 9.73 -7.27 9.61
CA SER A 233 9.70 -7.03 11.05
C SER A 233 8.29 -6.95 11.58
N ILE A 234 8.10 -7.44 12.80
CA ILE A 234 6.85 -7.38 13.55
C ILE A 234 7.13 -6.58 14.81
N LEU A 235 6.37 -5.51 15.03
CA LEU A 235 6.49 -4.62 16.17
C LEU A 235 5.17 -4.64 16.95
N THR A 236 5.23 -5.02 18.23
CA THR A 236 4.09 -4.97 19.14
C THR A 236 4.18 -3.69 19.97
N ASN A 237 3.17 -2.84 19.90
CA ASN A 237 3.15 -1.53 20.54
C ASN A 237 2.00 -1.40 21.52
N ILE A 238 2.23 -0.63 22.58
CA ILE A 238 1.17 0.08 23.28
C ILE A 238 1.02 1.43 22.59
N GLN A 239 -0.18 1.71 22.10
CA GLN A 239 -0.57 2.95 21.47
C GLN A 239 -1.37 3.80 22.45
N MET A 240 -1.08 5.10 22.50
CA MET A 240 -1.91 6.14 23.08
C MET A 240 -2.40 7.05 21.96
N LEU A 241 -3.71 7.08 21.74
CA LEU A 241 -4.38 7.88 20.72
C LEU A 241 -5.17 9.01 21.38
N ASP A 242 -4.96 10.24 20.91
CA ASP A 242 -5.59 11.45 21.45
C ASP A 242 -5.73 12.53 20.37
N SER A 243 -6.73 13.41 20.50
CA SER A 243 -7.06 14.44 19.52
C SER A 243 -7.41 15.76 20.21
N HIS A 244 -6.53 16.75 20.02
CA HIS A 244 -6.53 18.01 20.77
C HIS A 244 -7.81 18.83 20.58
N ASN A 245 -8.40 18.77 19.38
CA ASN A 245 -9.60 19.56 19.04
C ASN A 245 -10.91 18.76 19.15
N ALA A 246 -10.84 17.47 19.49
CA ALA A 246 -12.01 16.59 19.55
C ALA A 246 -12.55 16.38 20.98
N GLY A 247 -11.90 16.92 22.01
CA GLY A 247 -12.33 16.77 23.41
C GLY A 247 -12.22 15.34 23.95
N VAL A 248 -11.37 14.50 23.34
CA VAL A 248 -11.28 13.06 23.64
C VAL A 248 -10.24 12.82 24.75
N LYS A 249 -10.52 11.90 25.68
CA LYS A 249 -9.53 11.43 26.65
C LYS A 249 -8.56 10.44 25.97
N PRO A 250 -7.27 10.38 26.35
CA PRO A 250 -6.33 9.43 25.78
C PRO A 250 -6.86 8.00 25.82
N HIS A 251 -6.89 7.34 24.67
CA HIS A 251 -7.33 5.96 24.54
C HIS A 251 -6.12 5.06 24.27
N TYR A 252 -6.00 3.99 25.08
CA TYR A 252 -4.88 3.07 25.00
C TYR A 252 -5.29 1.76 24.34
N ARG A 253 -4.47 1.26 23.42
CA ARG A 253 -4.68 -0.05 22.79
C ARG A 253 -3.38 -0.72 22.38
N THR A 254 -3.47 -2.02 22.11
CA THR A 254 -2.35 -2.79 21.54
C THR A 254 -2.39 -2.73 20.02
N VAL A 255 -1.24 -2.48 19.39
CA VAL A 255 -1.11 -2.41 17.93
C VAL A 255 0.08 -3.23 17.47
N PHE A 256 -0.15 -4.12 16.50
CA PHE A 256 0.88 -4.89 15.81
C PHE A 256 1.18 -4.21 14.47
N ASN A 257 2.45 -3.85 14.24
CA ASN A 257 2.93 -3.32 12.98
C ASN A 257 3.82 -4.35 12.29
N ILE A 258 3.42 -4.77 11.09
CA ILE A 258 4.20 -5.66 10.23
C ILE A 258 4.78 -4.81 9.10
N SER A 259 6.10 -4.78 8.99
CA SER A 259 6.82 -3.99 7.98
C SER A 259 7.61 -4.91 7.05
N PHE A 260 7.53 -4.64 5.76
CA PHE A 260 8.30 -5.31 4.71
C PHE A 260 9.12 -4.27 3.94
N ASP A 261 10.44 -4.47 3.90
CA ASP A 261 11.37 -3.73 3.04
C ASP A 261 11.92 -4.73 2.00
N TYR A 262 11.55 -4.57 0.73
CA TYR A 262 12.01 -5.44 -0.37
C TYR A 262 12.94 -4.66 -1.28
N GLY A 263 14.18 -5.11 -1.40
CA GLY A 263 15.21 -4.47 -2.23
C GLY A 263 15.63 -3.09 -1.74
N SER A 264 16.20 -2.30 -2.65
CA SER A 264 16.66 -0.93 -2.39
C SER A 264 16.27 -0.03 -3.57
N PRO A 265 15.81 1.21 -3.33
CA PRO A 265 15.40 2.11 -4.42
C PRO A 265 16.60 2.65 -5.22
N VAL A 266 17.82 2.51 -4.68
CA VAL A 266 19.06 2.96 -5.32
C VAL A 266 19.84 1.82 -5.98
N GLU A 267 19.26 0.63 -6.07
CA GLU A 267 19.91 -0.52 -6.69
C GLU A 267 19.91 -0.40 -8.22
N ALA A 268 21.09 -0.49 -8.83
CA ALA A 268 21.26 -0.28 -10.28
C ALA A 268 20.66 -1.42 -11.13
N SER A 269 20.50 -2.61 -10.53
CA SER A 269 19.86 -3.75 -11.19
C SER A 269 18.34 -3.68 -11.25
N ASN A 270 17.72 -2.69 -10.59
CA ASN A 270 16.27 -2.51 -10.61
C ASN A 270 15.76 -2.21 -12.02
N LYS A 271 15.04 -3.16 -12.63
CA LYS A 271 14.52 -3.04 -14.01
C LYS A 271 13.03 -3.32 -14.12
N ARG A 272 12.45 -4.06 -13.18
CA ARG A 272 11.05 -4.49 -13.21
C ARG A 272 10.22 -3.77 -12.16
N PRO A 273 8.89 -3.71 -12.35
CA PRO A 273 7.98 -3.29 -11.31
C PRO A 273 8.19 -4.10 -10.02
N TYR A 274 8.22 -3.39 -8.90
CA TYR A 274 8.38 -3.88 -7.54
C TYR A 274 9.70 -4.65 -7.30
N ASP A 275 10.76 -4.36 -8.07
CA ASP A 275 12.14 -4.70 -7.66
C ASP A 275 12.54 -3.94 -6.36
N PHE A 276 11.83 -2.85 -6.05
CA PHE A 276 11.81 -2.23 -4.71
C PHE A 276 10.37 -1.98 -4.26
N PHE A 277 10.07 -2.31 -3.01
CA PHE A 277 8.89 -1.77 -2.32
C PHE A 277 9.09 -1.66 -0.81
N ARG A 278 8.33 -0.76 -0.21
CA ARG A 278 8.05 -0.78 1.24
C ARG A 278 6.59 -1.00 1.48
N ALA A 279 6.27 -1.90 2.39
CA ALA A 279 4.90 -2.13 2.82
C ALA A 279 4.81 -2.13 4.34
N ASN A 280 3.77 -1.51 4.89
CA ASN A 280 3.45 -1.53 6.31
C ASN A 280 2.00 -1.90 6.50
N LEU A 281 1.72 -2.82 7.42
CA LEU A 281 0.39 -3.24 7.83
C LEU A 281 0.28 -3.06 9.35
N GLY A 282 -0.71 -2.29 9.80
CA GLY A 282 -1.05 -2.15 11.21
C GLY A 282 -2.31 -2.92 11.55
N LEU A 283 -2.25 -3.73 12.60
CA LEU A 283 -3.37 -4.48 13.17
C LEU A 283 -3.60 -4.01 14.61
N SER A 284 -4.79 -3.54 14.91
CA SER A 284 -5.21 -3.06 16.22
C SER A 284 -6.41 -3.89 16.70
N PRO A 285 -6.18 -4.98 17.46
CA PRO A 285 -7.27 -5.75 18.04
C PRO A 285 -8.16 -4.90 18.93
N GLY A 286 -9.47 -5.22 18.94
CA GLY A 286 -10.48 -4.44 19.66
C GLY A 286 -11.03 -3.24 18.91
N MET A 287 -10.64 -3.06 17.64
CA MET A 287 -11.36 -2.17 16.73
C MET A 287 -12.73 -2.73 16.37
N GLU A 288 -13.77 -1.89 16.40
CA GLU A 288 -15.17 -2.27 16.15
C GLU A 288 -15.41 -2.63 14.68
N GLN A 289 -14.87 -1.84 13.74
CA GLN A 289 -15.14 -2.04 12.32
C GLN A 289 -14.22 -3.12 11.70
N SER A 290 -12.93 -3.15 12.05
CA SER A 290 -12.03 -4.29 11.83
C SER A 290 -10.61 -4.03 12.31
N LEU A 291 -9.84 -5.11 12.47
CA LEU A 291 -8.48 -5.15 12.98
C LEU A 291 -7.45 -4.30 12.22
N VAL A 292 -7.54 -4.14 10.89
CA VAL A 292 -6.53 -3.35 10.14
C VAL A 292 -6.70 -1.85 10.39
N SER A 293 -5.74 -1.23 11.06
CA SER A 293 -5.70 0.21 11.35
C SER A 293 -4.98 1.02 10.27
N ASN A 294 -3.99 0.43 9.61
CA ASN A 294 -3.32 1.07 8.48
C ASN A 294 -2.74 0.05 7.50
N ALA A 295 -2.63 0.44 6.24
CA ALA A 295 -1.93 -0.30 5.19
C ALA A 295 -1.29 0.70 4.23
N ASN A 296 0.03 0.62 4.06
CA ASN A 296 0.81 1.61 3.31
C ASN A 296 1.80 0.91 2.39
N ILE A 297 1.87 1.30 1.13
CA ILE A 297 2.75 0.72 0.12
C ILE A 297 3.41 1.85 -0.68
N ILE A 298 4.72 1.75 -0.85
CA ILE A 298 5.49 2.51 -1.84
C ILE A 298 6.14 1.46 -2.75
N GLY A 299 5.69 1.36 -3.99
CA GLY A 299 6.17 0.38 -4.95
C GLY A 299 6.84 1.05 -6.14
N GLN A 300 8.09 0.69 -6.43
CA GLN A 300 8.80 1.19 -7.61
C GLN A 300 8.28 0.52 -8.87
N LEU A 301 7.77 1.27 -9.84
CA LEU A 301 7.38 0.73 -11.15
C LEU A 301 8.57 0.68 -12.12
N ARG A 302 9.42 1.72 -12.08
CA ARG A 302 10.62 1.84 -12.90
C ARG A 302 11.63 2.76 -12.23
N ASN A 303 12.92 2.48 -12.42
CA ASN A 303 14.01 3.24 -11.82
C ASN A 303 15.04 3.63 -12.87
N TRP A 304 15.69 4.77 -12.65
CA TRP A 304 16.82 5.26 -13.44
C TRP A 304 17.91 5.79 -12.50
N PRO A 305 19.17 5.34 -12.66
CA PRO A 305 20.30 5.92 -11.92
C PRO A 305 20.52 7.36 -12.37
N LEU A 306 20.70 8.27 -11.42
CA LEU A 306 20.95 9.68 -11.66
C LEU A 306 22.40 10.06 -11.35
N LEU A 307 22.84 9.77 -10.14
CA LEU A 307 24.20 10.07 -9.68
C LEU A 307 24.73 8.88 -8.88
N GLN A 308 26.00 8.52 -9.10
CA GLN A 308 26.67 7.49 -8.34
C GLN A 308 28.10 7.94 -8.05
N SER A 309 28.46 7.95 -6.76
CA SER A 309 29.80 8.18 -6.27
C SER A 309 30.22 7.05 -5.34
N LYS A 310 31.44 7.10 -4.80
CA LYS A 310 31.95 6.08 -3.87
C LYS A 310 31.06 5.87 -2.64
N HIS A 311 30.39 6.92 -2.18
CA HIS A 311 29.62 6.93 -0.93
C HIS A 311 28.16 7.31 -1.10
N SER A 312 27.75 7.78 -2.29
CA SER A 312 26.41 8.33 -2.52
C SER A 312 25.81 7.77 -3.79
N THR A 313 24.55 7.36 -3.73
CA THR A 313 23.77 6.94 -4.90
C THR A 313 22.45 7.67 -4.90
N THR A 314 22.09 8.23 -6.05
CA THR A 314 20.81 8.89 -6.30
C THR A 314 20.13 8.26 -7.50
N THR A 315 18.85 7.95 -7.35
CA THR A 315 17.99 7.45 -8.42
C THR A 315 16.74 8.30 -8.55
N ILE A 316 16.18 8.32 -9.75
CA ILE A 316 14.84 8.85 -10.03
C ILE A 316 14.00 7.72 -10.58
N GLY A 317 12.72 7.67 -10.25
CA GLY A 317 11.85 6.56 -10.65
C GLY A 317 10.38 6.95 -10.74
N LEU A 318 9.61 6.04 -11.34
CA LEU A 318 8.15 6.03 -11.27
C LEU A 318 7.74 5.12 -10.13
N TYR A 319 6.82 5.58 -9.30
CA TYR A 319 6.35 4.87 -8.11
C TYR A 319 4.83 4.83 -8.10
N GLN A 320 4.28 3.73 -7.60
CA GLN A 320 2.90 3.59 -7.20
C GLN A 320 2.82 3.72 -5.69
N ASN A 321 1.85 4.47 -5.18
CA ASN A 321 1.61 4.58 -3.76
C ASN A 321 0.21 4.08 -3.41
N PHE A 322 0.09 3.53 -2.22
CA PHE A 322 -1.18 3.17 -1.61
C PHE A 322 -1.10 3.52 -0.13
N ASP A 323 -2.05 4.29 0.37
CA ASP A 323 -2.16 4.56 1.80
C ASP A 323 -3.59 4.36 2.28
N PHE A 324 -3.71 3.72 3.43
CA PHE A 324 -4.93 3.57 4.18
C PHE A 324 -4.61 3.78 5.66
N TYR A 325 -5.30 4.72 6.29
CA TYR A 325 -5.25 5.01 7.71
C TYR A 325 -6.68 5.16 8.21
N SER A 326 -7.07 4.34 9.19
CA SER A 326 -8.40 4.37 9.77
C SER A 326 -8.34 4.19 11.28
N THR A 327 -9.18 4.95 11.97
CA THR A 327 -9.44 4.81 13.40
C THR A 327 -10.94 4.65 13.62
N ASP A 328 -11.32 3.96 14.68
CA ASP A 328 -12.72 3.90 15.09
C ASP A 328 -13.12 5.17 15.86
N SER A 329 -14.41 5.30 16.07
CA SER A 329 -14.97 6.30 16.96
C SER A 329 -14.49 6.07 18.40
N ILE A 330 -14.06 7.14 19.06
CA ILE A 330 -13.73 7.16 20.48
C ILE A 330 -14.72 8.14 21.13
N ASN A 331 -15.65 7.61 21.93
CA ASN A 331 -16.72 8.38 22.57
C ASN A 331 -17.52 9.25 21.59
N GLY A 332 -17.81 8.74 20.39
CA GLY A 332 -18.59 9.46 19.37
C GLY A 332 -17.77 10.28 18.37
N THR A 333 -16.45 10.38 18.54
CA THR A 333 -15.57 11.14 17.64
C THR A 333 -14.52 10.25 16.97
N VAL A 334 -14.42 10.31 15.64
CA VAL A 334 -13.40 9.60 14.86
C VAL A 334 -12.12 10.46 14.78
N PRO A 335 -10.95 10.00 15.29
CA PRO A 335 -9.74 10.82 15.33
C PRO A 335 -9.12 11.16 13.97
N TYR A 336 -9.06 10.19 13.05
CA TYR A 336 -8.68 10.40 11.65
C TYR A 336 -9.09 9.23 10.74
N LYS A 337 -9.41 9.55 9.48
CA LYS A 337 -9.49 8.62 8.35
C LYS A 337 -8.85 9.29 7.14
N VAL A 338 -7.86 8.64 6.53
CA VAL A 338 -7.08 9.21 5.42
C VAL A 338 -6.66 8.09 4.50
N SER A 339 -6.84 8.27 3.19
CA SER A 339 -6.40 7.30 2.20
C SER A 339 -5.93 7.94 0.90
N GLU A 340 -5.11 7.18 0.20
CA GLU A 340 -4.64 7.39 -1.16
C GLU A 340 -4.69 6.00 -1.82
N ALA A 341 -5.87 5.63 -2.31
CA ALA A 341 -6.14 4.27 -2.78
C ALA A 341 -5.64 4.04 -4.22
N ALA A 342 -5.57 5.10 -5.01
CA ALA A 342 -5.10 5.06 -6.39
C ALA A 342 -4.18 6.25 -6.67
N SER A 343 -2.86 6.02 -6.64
CA SER A 343 -1.90 7.05 -6.98
C SER A 343 -0.62 6.51 -7.62
N MET A 344 0.01 7.40 -8.38
CA MET A 344 1.31 7.16 -8.98
C MET A 344 2.05 8.48 -9.18
N GLY A 345 3.36 8.41 -9.23
CA GLY A 345 4.18 9.61 -9.20
C GLY A 345 5.64 9.41 -9.56
N LEU A 346 6.37 10.52 -9.54
CA LEU A 346 7.83 10.54 -9.63
C LEU A 346 8.41 10.50 -8.23
N GLY A 347 9.53 9.79 -8.09
CA GLY A 347 10.27 9.74 -6.83
C GLY A 347 11.76 9.89 -7.05
N VAL A 348 12.43 10.56 -6.12
CA VAL A 348 13.88 10.64 -6.04
C VAL A 348 14.32 9.96 -4.75
N ALA A 349 15.28 9.06 -4.84
CA ALA A 349 15.87 8.38 -3.70
C ALA A 349 17.37 8.68 -3.65
N TRP A 350 17.85 9.15 -2.51
CA TRP A 350 19.25 9.43 -2.23
C TRP A 350 19.71 8.62 -1.03
N TYR A 351 20.82 7.90 -1.19
CA TYR A 351 21.40 7.05 -0.16
C TYR A 351 22.88 7.36 -0.03
N TYR A 352 23.33 7.51 1.21
CA TYR A 352 24.71 7.79 1.55
C TYR A 352 25.24 6.76 2.55
N HIS A 353 26.45 6.25 2.31
CA HIS A 353 27.09 5.26 3.16
C HIS A 353 28.55 5.63 3.47
N LEU A 354 28.83 5.86 4.75
CA LEU A 354 30.17 6.11 5.26
C LEU A 354 30.39 5.36 6.58
N GLY A 355 31.20 4.30 6.53
CA GLY A 355 31.49 3.47 7.70
C GLY A 355 30.21 2.89 8.31
N LEU A 356 29.93 3.22 9.58
CA LEU A 356 28.71 2.78 10.27
C LEU A 356 27.48 3.63 9.92
N LEU A 357 27.66 4.83 9.37
CA LEU A 357 26.55 5.73 9.07
C LEU A 357 25.95 5.39 7.69
N LYS A 358 24.65 5.18 7.66
CA LYS A 358 23.84 5.10 6.43
C LYS A 358 22.75 6.15 6.51
N CYS A 359 22.79 7.17 5.66
CA CYS A 359 21.71 8.15 5.55
C CYS A 359 20.88 7.84 4.31
N PHE A 360 19.59 8.10 4.38
CA PHE A 360 18.70 8.02 3.23
C PHE A 360 17.72 9.18 3.24
N SER A 361 17.35 9.63 2.06
CA SER A 361 16.26 10.57 1.84
C SER A 361 15.53 10.22 0.56
N GLU A 362 14.23 10.09 0.66
CA GLU A 362 13.35 9.81 -0.45
C GLU A 362 12.26 10.88 -0.49
N LEU A 363 11.91 11.28 -1.71
CA LEU A 363 10.88 12.28 -1.96
C LEU A 363 10.04 11.82 -3.15
N TYR A 364 8.73 11.77 -2.95
CA TYR A 364 7.74 11.33 -3.93
C TYR A 364 6.73 12.44 -4.17
N PHE A 365 6.43 12.70 -5.44
CA PHE A 365 5.37 13.58 -5.89
C PHE A 365 4.37 12.76 -6.70
N ASN A 366 3.15 12.62 -6.19
CA ASN A 366 2.15 11.73 -6.75
C ASN A 366 0.91 12.48 -7.23
N GLY A 367 0.38 12.07 -8.38
CA GLY A 367 -1.00 12.31 -8.73
C GLY A 367 -1.89 11.30 -8.02
N VAL A 368 -2.90 11.79 -7.30
CA VAL A 368 -3.89 10.96 -6.61
C VAL A 368 -5.15 10.93 -7.48
N LEU A 369 -5.39 9.80 -8.13
CA LEU A 369 -6.60 9.59 -8.91
C LEU A 369 -7.81 9.46 -7.98
N LEU A 370 -7.65 8.75 -6.86
CA LEU A 370 -8.68 8.60 -5.85
C LEU A 370 -8.08 8.37 -4.46
N GLY A 371 -8.58 9.13 -3.50
CA GLY A 371 -8.34 8.97 -2.07
C GLY A 371 -9.55 9.42 -1.28
N GLY A 372 -9.42 9.44 0.04
CA GLY A 372 -10.48 9.86 0.94
C GLY A 372 -9.94 10.51 2.20
N ALA A 373 -10.74 11.38 2.79
CA ALA A 373 -10.45 11.99 4.08
C ALA A 373 -11.71 12.09 4.91
N LEU A 374 -11.56 11.92 6.22
CA LEU A 374 -12.62 12.08 7.21
C LEU A 374 -13.37 13.41 6.99
N SER A 375 -14.69 13.36 6.99
CA SER A 375 -15.58 14.53 7.03
C SER A 375 -15.96 14.82 8.48
N ASP A 376 -16.22 16.07 8.80
CA ASP A 376 -16.64 16.53 10.13
C ASP A 376 -18.18 16.52 10.28
N TYR A 377 -18.91 16.34 9.19
CA TYR A 377 -20.37 16.46 9.14
C TYR A 377 -21.03 15.12 8.77
N HIS A 378 -21.54 14.43 9.79
CA HIS A 378 -22.10 13.09 9.63
C HIS A 378 -23.62 13.07 9.37
N ASN A 379 -24.32 14.19 9.58
CA ASN A 379 -25.74 14.31 9.27
C ASN A 379 -25.92 14.54 7.76
N ASN A 380 -25.84 13.45 7.00
CA ASN A 380 -26.04 13.42 5.56
C ASN A 380 -26.86 12.18 5.17
N ARG A 381 -27.33 12.14 3.91
CA ARG A 381 -28.25 11.11 3.42
C ARG A 381 -27.75 9.67 3.60
N TYR A 382 -26.43 9.48 3.66
CA TYR A 382 -25.77 8.18 3.72
C TYR A 382 -25.13 7.86 5.07
N ASN A 383 -25.23 8.75 6.06
CA ASN A 383 -24.41 8.71 7.28
C ASN A 383 -22.91 8.50 6.96
N ARG A 384 -22.47 9.00 5.82
CA ARG A 384 -21.11 8.83 5.31
C ARG A 384 -20.17 9.73 6.10
N GLU A 385 -19.11 9.15 6.62
CA GLU A 385 -18.16 9.80 7.53
C GLU A 385 -16.93 10.40 6.83
N TYR A 386 -16.87 10.40 5.50
CA TYR A 386 -15.69 10.82 4.76
C TYR A 386 -16.05 11.36 3.38
N SER A 387 -15.18 12.21 2.83
CA SER A 387 -15.26 12.64 1.44
C SER A 387 -14.18 11.96 0.61
N LEU A 388 -14.56 11.45 -0.55
CA LEU A 388 -13.67 11.06 -1.64
C LEU A 388 -13.13 12.28 -2.36
N GLY A 389 -11.97 12.13 -2.97
CA GLY A 389 -11.45 13.16 -3.84
C GLY A 389 -10.25 12.69 -4.66
N SER A 390 -9.93 13.50 -5.66
CA SER A 390 -8.69 13.38 -6.43
C SER A 390 -7.80 14.59 -6.16
N GLY A 391 -6.52 14.50 -6.48
CA GLY A 391 -5.58 15.58 -6.20
C GLY A 391 -4.13 15.14 -6.31
N TYR A 392 -3.32 15.51 -5.32
CA TYR A 392 -1.90 15.20 -5.31
C TYR A 392 -1.38 14.94 -3.89
N SER A 393 -0.27 14.20 -3.80
CA SER A 393 0.46 14.00 -2.55
C SER A 393 1.96 14.23 -2.70
N ILE A 394 2.58 14.67 -1.60
CA ILE A 394 4.02 14.83 -1.46
C ILE A 394 4.43 14.02 -0.24
N LYS A 395 5.23 12.99 -0.45
CA LYS A 395 5.69 12.08 0.60
C LYS A 395 7.21 12.13 0.68
N SER A 396 7.75 12.35 1.86
CA SER A 396 9.17 12.24 2.14
C SER A 396 9.41 11.17 3.20
N PHE A 397 10.39 10.32 2.94
CA PHE A 397 10.89 9.35 3.91
C PHE A 397 12.40 9.50 4.04
N SER A 398 12.85 9.97 5.18
CA SER A 398 14.26 10.27 5.41
C SER A 398 14.72 9.72 6.75
N GLY A 399 16.02 9.53 6.92
CA GLY A 399 16.54 8.98 8.15
C GLY A 399 17.99 8.58 8.07
N PHE A 400 18.45 7.96 9.15
CA PHE A 400 19.79 7.40 9.22
C PHE A 400 19.81 6.13 10.07
N ASN A 401 20.73 5.23 9.71
CA ASN A 401 21.09 4.06 10.50
C ASN A 401 22.52 4.24 10.99
N TYR A 402 22.74 4.02 12.28
CA TYR A 402 24.08 3.97 12.87
C TYR A 402 24.41 2.52 13.23
N GLY A 403 25.19 1.88 12.35
CA GLY A 403 25.52 0.47 12.43
C GLY A 403 24.27 -0.41 12.48
N SER A 404 24.33 -1.45 13.30
CA SER A 404 23.17 -2.26 13.67
C SER A 404 22.47 -1.77 14.94
N ILE A 405 22.89 -0.64 15.52
CA ILE A 405 22.50 -0.23 16.88
C ILE A 405 21.23 0.62 16.87
N ALA A 406 21.20 1.66 16.05
CA ALA A 406 20.11 2.63 16.04
C ALA A 406 19.65 2.97 14.63
N ARG A 407 18.34 3.13 14.45
CA ARG A 407 17.72 3.65 13.23
C ARG A 407 16.77 4.77 13.61
N PHE A 408 16.94 5.91 12.96
CA PHE A 408 15.97 7.00 12.98
C PHE A 408 15.33 7.11 11.60
N SER A 409 14.01 7.27 11.56
CA SER A 409 13.28 7.57 10.34
C SER A 409 12.20 8.62 10.59
N LEU A 410 12.00 9.47 9.61
CA LEU A 410 10.99 10.50 9.57
C LEU A 410 10.18 10.35 8.28
N LEU A 411 8.89 10.02 8.44
CA LEU A 411 7.90 10.09 7.36
C LEU A 411 7.18 11.44 7.46
N ALA A 412 7.13 12.18 6.36
CA ALA A 412 6.31 13.38 6.21
C ALA A 412 5.44 13.21 4.95
N ASP A 413 4.13 13.28 5.09
CA ASP A 413 3.20 12.88 4.04
C ASP A 413 2.05 13.88 3.95
N LEU A 414 2.11 14.73 2.93
CA LEU A 414 1.12 15.76 2.63
C LEU A 414 0.20 15.25 1.53
N LYS A 415 -1.11 15.24 1.79
CA LYS A 415 -2.15 14.93 0.82
C LYS A 415 -3.05 16.13 0.64
N ARG A 416 -3.31 16.52 -0.60
CA ARG A 416 -4.31 17.53 -0.93
C ARG A 416 -5.32 16.90 -1.88
N LEU A 417 -6.54 16.73 -1.38
CA LEU A 417 -7.64 16.14 -2.12
C LEU A 417 -8.74 17.18 -2.34
N PHE A 418 -9.40 17.06 -3.49
CA PHE A 418 -10.52 17.89 -3.91
C PHE A 418 -11.74 16.99 -4.11
N SER A 419 -12.80 17.27 -3.37
CA SER A 419 -14.10 16.63 -3.50
C SER A 419 -14.95 17.51 -4.41
N TRP A 420 -15.03 17.10 -5.68
CA TRP A 420 -15.50 17.95 -6.78
C TRP A 420 -17.02 18.13 -6.83
N HIS A 421 -17.75 17.10 -6.41
CA HIS A 421 -19.21 17.00 -6.47
C HIS A 421 -19.73 16.47 -5.14
N GLY A 422 -20.56 17.25 -4.45
CA GLY A 422 -21.06 16.92 -3.12
C GLY A 422 -22.58 16.88 -3.01
N TYR A 423 -23.07 16.80 -1.77
CA TYR A 423 -24.50 16.61 -1.48
C TYR A 423 -25.38 17.72 -2.08
N GLU A 424 -24.93 18.96 -1.99
CA GLU A 424 -25.67 20.15 -2.42
C GLU A 424 -25.66 20.35 -3.95
N ASP A 425 -24.82 19.61 -4.68
CA ASP A 425 -24.74 19.65 -6.13
C ASP A 425 -25.69 18.65 -6.81
N GLU A 426 -26.29 17.75 -6.03
CA GLU A 426 -27.08 16.62 -6.50
C GLU A 426 -28.56 16.81 -6.16
N ASP A 427 -29.45 16.46 -7.09
CA ASP A 427 -30.89 16.58 -6.89
C ASP A 427 -31.37 15.66 -5.75
N GLU A 428 -31.84 16.26 -4.66
CA GLU A 428 -32.35 15.57 -3.49
C GLU A 428 -33.56 14.67 -3.81
N ALA A 429 -34.31 14.99 -4.87
CA ALA A 429 -35.47 14.20 -5.30
C ALA A 429 -35.09 12.86 -5.93
N LYS A 430 -33.82 12.66 -6.33
CA LYS A 430 -33.36 11.36 -6.85
C LYS A 430 -33.53 10.28 -5.79
N GLU A 431 -33.91 9.08 -6.22
CA GLU A 431 -33.93 7.91 -5.35
C GLU A 431 -32.53 7.63 -4.81
N TYR A 432 -32.45 6.97 -3.65
CA TYR A 432 -31.20 6.64 -2.97
C TYR A 432 -30.20 5.93 -3.89
N ILE A 433 -30.70 5.00 -4.71
CA ILE A 433 -29.90 4.22 -5.69
C ILE A 433 -29.35 5.03 -6.87
N ASP A 434 -29.78 6.28 -7.03
CA ASP A 434 -29.45 7.17 -8.14
C ASP A 434 -28.65 8.40 -7.69
N TYR A 435 -28.41 8.54 -6.39
CA TYR A 435 -27.82 9.73 -5.79
C TYR A 435 -26.30 9.57 -5.68
N SER A 436 -25.56 10.27 -6.54
CA SER A 436 -24.13 10.05 -6.80
C SER A 436 -23.29 11.22 -6.29
N VAL A 437 -22.52 11.04 -5.21
CA VAL A 437 -21.74 12.12 -4.60
C VAL A 437 -20.42 11.63 -4.03
N LEU A 438 -19.41 12.49 -4.01
CA LEU A 438 -18.11 12.18 -3.39
C LEU A 438 -18.10 12.43 -1.88
N GLY A 439 -19.23 12.81 -1.26
CA GLY A 439 -19.29 13.27 0.13
C GLY A 439 -19.44 14.79 0.20
N ASP A 440 -18.93 15.43 1.25
CA ASP A 440 -19.00 16.89 1.35
C ASP A 440 -18.06 17.57 0.33
N ARG A 441 -18.60 18.54 -0.41
CA ARG A 441 -17.84 19.30 -1.40
C ARG A 441 -16.80 20.18 -0.74
N GLY A 442 -15.57 20.17 -1.26
CA GLY A 442 -14.51 21.02 -0.74
C GLY A 442 -13.11 20.56 -1.08
N LYS A 443 -12.14 21.06 -0.31
CA LYS A 443 -10.73 20.70 -0.42
C LYS A 443 -10.18 20.40 0.97
N VAL A 444 -9.47 19.29 1.08
CA VAL A 444 -8.85 18.85 2.33
C VAL A 444 -7.35 18.76 2.16
N ILE A 445 -6.62 19.32 3.12
CA ILE A 445 -5.18 19.14 3.25
C ILE A 445 -4.96 18.31 4.51
N THR A 446 -4.31 17.17 4.35
CA THR A 446 -3.86 16.33 5.46
C THR A 446 -2.35 16.25 5.44
N PHE A 447 -1.70 16.53 6.55
CA PHE A 447 -0.27 16.35 6.75
C PHE A 447 -0.03 15.34 7.86
N LEU A 448 0.61 14.22 7.53
CA LEU A 448 1.01 13.20 8.47
C LEU A 448 2.52 13.33 8.72
N LEU A 449 2.92 13.35 9.98
CA LEU A 449 4.32 13.39 10.39
C LEU A 449 4.59 12.26 11.37
N GLN A 450 5.52 11.36 11.02
CA GLN A 450 5.85 10.20 11.83
C GLN A 450 7.37 10.09 12.05
N PRO A 451 7.92 10.73 13.11
CA PRO A 451 9.21 10.34 13.66
C PRO A 451 9.14 8.95 14.29
N LYS A 452 10.16 8.13 14.02
CA LYS A 452 10.37 6.81 14.62
C LYS A 452 11.85 6.62 14.93
N ILE A 453 12.12 6.11 16.14
CA ILE A 453 13.43 5.62 16.55
C ILE A 453 13.34 4.14 16.86
N GLU A 454 14.32 3.37 16.39
CA GLU A 454 14.52 1.96 16.71
C GLU A 454 15.89 1.78 17.34
N ILE A 455 15.96 1.00 18.42
CA ILE A 455 17.20 0.62 19.10
C ILE A 455 17.27 -0.90 19.13
N SER A 456 18.30 -1.46 18.52
CA SER A 456 18.51 -2.91 18.51
C SER A 456 18.96 -3.39 19.88
N LEU A 457 18.27 -4.41 20.39
CA LEU A 457 18.62 -5.12 21.63
C LEU A 457 19.50 -6.34 21.33
N SER A 458 19.28 -6.96 20.17
CA SER A 458 20.07 -8.08 19.64
C SER A 458 20.00 -8.11 18.11
N LYS A 459 20.47 -9.18 17.49
CA LYS A 459 20.35 -9.38 16.03
C LYS A 459 18.90 -9.35 15.54
N HIS A 460 17.96 -9.89 16.32
CA HIS A 460 16.56 -10.02 15.93
C HIS A 460 15.62 -9.10 16.72
N TRP A 461 15.94 -8.78 17.98
CA TRP A 461 15.08 -7.98 18.84
C TRP A 461 15.45 -6.50 18.82
N PHE A 462 14.45 -5.62 18.82
CA PHE A 462 14.62 -4.17 18.92
C PHE A 462 13.48 -3.53 19.74
N MET A 463 13.74 -2.37 20.32
CA MET A 463 12.69 -1.49 20.84
C MET A 463 12.44 -0.37 19.84
N ALA A 464 11.21 0.12 19.78
CA ALA A 464 10.88 1.27 18.95
C ALA A 464 9.94 2.23 19.69
N ALA A 465 10.17 3.52 19.46
CA ALA A 465 9.25 4.58 19.83
C ALA A 465 8.90 5.37 18.56
N SER A 466 7.62 5.66 18.35
CA SER A 466 7.15 6.47 17.23
C SER A 466 5.97 7.33 17.63
N SER A 467 5.83 8.49 17.01
CA SER A 467 4.64 9.33 17.15
C SER A 467 4.10 9.64 15.77
N LEU A 468 2.82 9.43 15.50
CA LEU A 468 2.13 9.87 14.29
C LEU A 468 1.29 11.09 14.63
N PHE A 469 1.65 12.23 14.05
CA PHE A 469 0.85 13.46 14.08
C PHE A 469 0.05 13.57 12.79
N VAL A 470 -1.25 13.80 12.90
CA VAL A 470 -2.16 14.00 11.77
C VAL A 470 -2.78 15.38 11.89
N PHE A 471 -2.37 16.28 11.00
CA PHE A 471 -2.95 17.62 10.87
C PHE A 471 -3.90 17.60 9.68
N ARG A 472 -5.18 17.90 9.91
CA ARG A 472 -6.18 18.00 8.86
C ARG A 472 -6.77 19.40 8.84
N ASN A 473 -6.89 19.97 7.65
CA ASN A 473 -7.63 21.21 7.42
C ASN A 473 -8.59 20.98 6.24
N PHE A 474 -9.88 20.89 6.56
CA PHE A 474 -10.94 20.69 5.59
C PHE A 474 -11.63 22.03 5.34
N HIS A 475 -11.53 22.52 4.10
CA HIS A 475 -12.27 23.69 3.63
C HIS A 475 -13.49 23.23 2.86
N TYR A 476 -14.65 23.31 3.50
CA TYR A 476 -15.93 22.93 2.92
C TYR A 476 -16.47 24.06 2.05
N HIS A 477 -17.23 23.72 1.02
CA HIS A 477 -17.86 24.73 0.17
C HIS A 477 -19.15 25.30 0.80
N TYR A 478 -19.96 24.41 1.39
CA TYR A 478 -21.29 24.73 1.93
C TYR A 478 -21.38 24.69 3.46
N ARG A 479 -20.26 24.38 4.14
CA ARG A 479 -20.21 24.23 5.59
C ARG A 479 -19.04 25.00 6.20
N PRO A 480 -19.04 25.28 7.50
CA PRO A 480 -17.88 25.85 8.18
C PRO A 480 -16.63 24.97 8.06
N ASN A 481 -15.48 25.60 7.84
CA ASN A 481 -14.19 24.92 7.78
C ASN A 481 -13.81 24.32 9.13
N CYS A 482 -13.15 23.16 9.10
CA CYS A 482 -12.72 22.46 10.31
C CYS A 482 -11.22 22.17 10.28
N HIS A 483 -10.58 22.33 11.43
CA HIS A 483 -9.19 22.00 11.64
C HIS A 483 -9.04 21.04 12.81
N THR A 484 -8.38 19.91 12.58
CA THR A 484 -8.11 18.91 13.61
C THR A 484 -6.63 18.55 13.63
N THR A 485 -6.15 18.31 14.84
CA THR A 485 -4.82 17.77 15.11
C THR A 485 -4.98 16.56 16.02
N THR A 486 -4.52 15.42 15.54
CA THR A 486 -4.56 14.15 16.26
C THR A 486 -3.13 13.63 16.40
N TYR A 487 -2.82 13.02 17.54
CA TYR A 487 -1.53 12.38 17.77
C TYR A 487 -1.70 10.97 18.31
N ASP A 488 -0.81 10.10 17.84
CA ASP A 488 -0.75 8.69 18.15
C ASP A 488 0.68 8.38 18.58
N VAL A 489 0.88 8.10 19.87
CA VAL A 489 2.20 7.77 20.43
C VAL A 489 2.28 6.27 20.65
N ARG A 490 3.33 5.64 20.12
CA ARG A 490 3.55 4.20 20.21
C ARG A 490 4.91 3.89 20.81
N LEU A 491 4.93 2.96 21.75
CA LEU A 491 6.14 2.37 22.32
C LEU A 491 6.01 0.85 22.27
N GLY A 492 7.05 0.17 21.80
CA GLY A 492 6.95 -1.26 21.55
C GLY A 492 8.27 -2.01 21.45
N ILE A 493 8.14 -3.33 21.43
CA ILE A 493 9.22 -4.29 21.18
C ILE A 493 8.92 -5.02 19.87
N GLY A 494 9.93 -5.15 19.03
CA GLY A 494 9.81 -5.79 17.73
C GLY A 494 10.85 -6.87 17.50
N PHE A 495 10.55 -7.70 16.50
CA PHE A 495 11.34 -8.83 16.04
C PHE A 495 11.58 -8.71 14.53
N LYS A 496 12.83 -8.88 14.09
CA LYS A 496 13.27 -8.92 12.69
C LYS A 496 13.50 -10.38 12.29
N LEU A 497 12.82 -10.80 11.22
CA LEU A 497 12.81 -12.18 10.70
C LEU A 497 13.99 -12.46 9.76
#